data_AF-A0A8C5ZHU4-F1
#
_entry.id   AF-A0A8C5ZHU4-F1
#
_cell.length_a   1.000
_cell.length_b   1.000
_cell.length_c   1.000
_cell.angle_alpha   90.00
_cell.angle_beta   90.00
_cell.angle_gamma   90.00
#
_symmetry.space_group_name_H-M   'P 1'
#
loop_
_entity.id
_entity.type
_entity.pdbx_description
1 polymer ?
#
loop_
_entity_poly.entity_id
_entity_poly.type
_entity_poly.pdbx_seq_one_letter_code
_entity_poly.pdbx_strand_id
1 'polypeptide(L)'
;MKRKWEEKLKRIEELASQYERKPLSSVYRPRLSKSEEPPSIWRLFYRQNQAFNFVKSCKEDVHVFALECKVGDGQRIYLVTTYAQLWFYYKSR
;
A
#
# COMPACT_ATOMS: atom_id res chain seq x y z
N MET A 1 -18.44 21.17 34.92
CA MET A 1 -17.32 20.32 34.42
C MET A 1 -17.82 18.96 33.91
N LYS A 2 -18.60 18.17 34.68
CA LYS A 2 -19.11 16.83 34.28
C LYS A 2 -20.02 16.81 33.03
N ARG A 3 -21.02 17.70 32.93
CA ARG A 3 -21.95 17.74 31.79
C ARG A 3 -21.29 17.92 30.42
N LYS A 4 -20.22 18.72 30.36
CA LYS A 4 -19.44 18.93 29.11
C LYS A 4 -18.71 17.66 28.65
N TRP A 5 -18.37 16.76 29.57
CA TRP A 5 -17.74 15.49 29.26
C TRP A 5 -18.74 14.46 28.74
N GLU A 6 -19.91 14.38 29.38
CA GLU A 6 -21.01 13.52 28.93
C GLU A 6 -21.46 13.88 27.51
N GLU A 7 -21.59 15.18 27.20
CA GLU A 7 -21.95 15.65 25.86
C GLU A 7 -20.87 15.32 24.81
N LYS A 8 -19.58 15.38 25.18
CA LYS A 8 -18.49 14.97 24.29
C LYS A 8 -18.50 13.47 24.03
N LEU A 9 -18.73 12.67 25.07
CA LEU A 9 -18.74 11.22 24.97
C LEU A 9 -19.88 10.75 24.06
N LYS A 10 -21.07 11.32 24.22
CA LYS A 10 -22.22 11.05 23.34
C LYS A 10 -21.93 11.39 21.87
N ARG A 11 -21.27 12.52 21.59
CA ARG A 11 -20.87 12.89 20.22
C ARG A 11 -19.88 11.90 19.61
N ILE A 12 -18.96 11.35 20.42
CA ILE A 12 -17.97 10.36 19.96
C ILE A 12 -18.67 9.05 19.62
N GLU A 13 -19.60 8.58 20.45
CA GLU A 13 -20.37 7.36 20.22
C GLU A 13 -21.27 7.46 18.97
N GLU A 14 -21.91 8.61 18.77
CA GLU A 14 -22.68 8.89 17.55
C GLU A 14 -21.80 8.87 16.29
N LEU A 15 -20.59 9.45 16.38
CA LEU A 15 -19.63 9.46 15.27
C LEU A 15 -19.12 8.05 14.95
N ALA A 16 -18.81 7.25 15.97
CA ALA A 16 -18.38 5.86 15.82
C ALA A 16 -19.47 5.02 15.13
N SER A 17 -20.71 5.15 15.58
CA SER A 17 -21.87 4.47 14.97
C SER A 17 -22.07 4.86 13.50
N GLN A 18 -21.78 6.12 13.14
CA GLN A 18 -21.82 6.57 11.75
C GLN A 18 -20.73 5.92 10.90
N TYR A 19 -19.50 5.82 11.42
CA TYR A 19 -18.40 5.18 10.70
C TYR A 19 -18.55 3.66 10.57
N GLU A 20 -19.17 2.98 11.53
CA GLU A 20 -19.50 1.55 11.40
C GLU A 20 -20.54 1.31 10.30
N ARG A 21 -21.57 2.16 10.22
CA ARG A 21 -22.63 2.05 9.21
C ARG A 21 -22.19 2.50 7.83
N LYS A 22 -21.29 3.48 7.76
CA LYS A 22 -20.71 4.02 6.54
C LYS A 22 -19.19 4.08 6.69
N PRO A 23 -18.50 2.94 6.53
CA PRO A 23 -17.04 2.95 6.59
C PRO A 23 -16.52 3.93 5.55
N LEU A 24 -15.56 4.77 5.96
CA LEU A 24 -14.87 5.61 5.01
C LEU A 24 -14.31 4.70 3.91
N SER A 25 -14.65 5.01 2.65
CA SER A 25 -14.07 4.28 1.53
C SER A 25 -12.55 4.30 1.69
N SER A 26 -11.89 3.16 1.55
CA SER A 26 -10.43 3.11 1.53
C SER A 26 -9.94 4.21 0.60
N VAL A 27 -8.97 5.02 1.06
CA VAL A 27 -8.39 6.12 0.28
C VAL A 27 -8.24 5.65 -1.17
N TYR A 28 -8.93 6.30 -2.10
CA TYR A 28 -8.93 5.91 -3.50
C TYR A 28 -7.48 5.92 -3.99
N ARG A 29 -6.98 4.73 -4.32
CA ARG A 29 -5.68 4.54 -4.95
C ARG A 29 -5.96 4.18 -6.40
N PRO A 30 -5.75 5.11 -7.35
CA PRO A 30 -5.85 4.79 -8.76
C PRO A 30 -4.96 3.56 -9.03
N ARG A 31 -5.58 2.49 -9.53
CA ARG A 31 -4.85 1.34 -10.07
C ARG A 31 -4.56 1.64 -11.52
N LEU A 32 -3.39 1.22 -11.99
CA LEU A 32 -3.09 1.23 -13.42
C LEU A 32 -3.88 0.16 -14.17
N SER A 33 -4.22 -0.95 -13.51
CA SER A 33 -5.01 -2.02 -14.12
C SER A 33 -6.50 -1.70 -14.10
N LYS A 34 -7.20 -2.06 -15.17
CA LYS A 34 -8.67 -2.08 -15.18
C LYS A 34 -9.18 -3.14 -14.18
N SER A 35 -10.44 -3.04 -13.77
CA SER A 35 -11.04 -4.03 -12.84
C SER A 35 -11.08 -5.45 -13.41
N GLU A 36 -10.99 -5.59 -14.74
CA GLU A 36 -10.98 -6.84 -15.49
C GLU A 36 -9.57 -7.42 -15.70
N GLU A 37 -8.54 -6.59 -15.52
CA GLU A 37 -7.15 -6.98 -15.70
C GLU A 37 -6.58 -7.58 -14.40
N PRO A 38 -5.60 -8.50 -14.52
CA PRO A 38 -4.95 -9.07 -13.34
C PRO A 38 -4.36 -7.97 -12.45
N PRO A 39 -4.38 -8.16 -11.12
CA PRO A 39 -3.91 -7.15 -10.19
C PRO A 39 -2.44 -6.81 -10.45
N SER A 40 -2.14 -5.51 -10.50
CA SER A 40 -0.79 -4.99 -10.69
C SER A 40 0.20 -5.59 -9.69
N ILE A 41 1.32 -6.13 -10.18
CA ILE A 41 2.35 -6.76 -9.36
C ILE A 41 3.12 -5.69 -8.58
N TRP A 42 3.01 -5.73 -7.25
CA TRP A 42 3.79 -4.93 -6.33
C TRP A 42 4.12 -5.79 -5.11
N ARG A 43 5.30 -6.42 -5.12
CA ARG A 43 5.72 -7.38 -4.10
C ARG A 43 7.07 -6.99 -3.51
N LEU A 44 7.17 -6.97 -2.19
CA LEU A 44 8.39 -6.64 -1.46
C LEU A 44 9.03 -7.92 -0.90
N PHE A 45 10.34 -7.98 -0.95
CA PHE A 45 11.16 -9.08 -0.46
C PHE A 45 12.34 -8.53 0.33
N TYR A 46 12.68 -9.18 1.44
CA TYR A 46 13.85 -8.81 2.23
C TYR A 46 15.16 -9.37 1.66
N ARG A 47 15.08 -10.49 0.94
CA ARG A 47 16.25 -11.12 0.31
C ARG A 47 16.17 -11.03 -1.21
N GLN A 48 17.30 -10.67 -1.83
CA GLN A 48 17.40 -10.50 -3.28
C GLN A 48 17.09 -11.79 -4.03
N ASN A 49 17.56 -12.93 -3.50
CA ASN A 49 17.32 -14.24 -4.11
C ASN A 49 15.82 -14.59 -4.18
N GLN A 50 15.03 -14.23 -3.18
CA GLN A 50 13.58 -14.44 -3.17
C GLN A 50 12.88 -13.59 -4.24
N ALA A 51 13.31 -12.35 -4.42
CA ALA A 51 12.79 -11.48 -5.48
C ALA A 51 13.07 -12.08 -6.87
N PHE A 52 14.29 -12.55 -7.14
CA PHE A 52 14.62 -13.18 -8.41
C PHE A 52 13.91 -14.51 -8.63
N ASN A 53 13.75 -15.33 -7.59
CA ASN A 53 12.98 -16.57 -7.70
C ASN A 53 11.52 -16.29 -8.04
N PHE A 54 10.94 -15.21 -7.49
CA PHE A 54 9.60 -14.77 -7.83
C PHE A 54 9.50 -14.27 -9.28
N VAL A 55 10.46 -13.46 -9.75
CA VAL A 55 10.51 -13.03 -11.15
C VAL A 55 10.54 -14.23 -12.11
N LYS A 56 11.32 -15.27 -11.80
CA LYS A 56 11.37 -16.50 -12.61
C LYS A 56 10.04 -17.25 -12.67
N SER A 57 9.20 -17.12 -11.65
CA SER A 57 7.87 -17.77 -11.62
C SER A 57 6.79 -16.93 -12.31
N CYS A 58 7.03 -15.64 -12.52
CA CYS A 58 6.10 -14.73 -13.17
C CYS A 58 6.13 -14.93 -14.69
N LYS A 59 4.96 -14.78 -15.32
CA LYS A 59 4.84 -14.78 -16.79
C LYS A 59 4.90 -13.35 -17.36
N GLU A 60 4.62 -12.34 -16.56
CA GLU A 60 4.72 -10.93 -16.97
C GLU A 60 6.15 -10.42 -16.95
N ASP A 61 6.40 -9.34 -17.71
CA ASP A 61 7.68 -8.63 -17.76
C ASP A 61 7.90 -7.79 -16.50
N VAL A 62 8.37 -8.45 -15.44
CA VAL A 62 8.61 -7.85 -14.12
C VAL A 62 10.10 -7.72 -13.80
N HIS A 63 10.44 -6.66 -13.09
CA HIS A 63 11.80 -6.26 -12.77
C HIS A 63 12.01 -6.11 -11.27
N VAL A 64 13.24 -6.30 -10.82
CA VAL A 64 13.64 -6.15 -9.41
C VAL A 64 14.27 -4.79 -9.18
N PHE A 65 13.79 -4.05 -8.19
CA PHE A 65 14.30 -2.77 -7.75
C PHE A 65 14.78 -2.86 -6.30
N ALA A 66 15.93 -2.27 -5.99
CA ALA A 66 16.44 -2.20 -4.62
C ALA A 66 16.09 -0.85 -3.99
N LEU A 67 15.32 -0.87 -2.91
CA LEU A 67 14.91 0.30 -2.14
C LEU A 67 15.77 0.37 -0.88
N GLU A 68 16.47 1.48 -0.70
CA GLU A 68 17.28 1.73 0.49
C GLU A 68 16.38 2.12 1.67
N CYS A 69 16.56 1.42 2.80
CA CYS A 69 15.86 1.72 4.03
C CYS A 69 16.56 2.85 4.78
N LYS A 70 15.82 3.91 5.10
CA LYS A 70 16.33 5.05 5.90
C LYS A 70 16.91 4.67 7.27
N VAL A 71 16.58 3.48 7.79
CA VAL A 71 16.87 3.06 9.17
C VAL A 71 18.06 2.10 9.25
N GLY A 72 18.55 1.56 8.13
CA GLY A 72 19.62 0.57 8.12
C GLY A 72 20.72 0.97 7.16
N ASP A 73 21.94 1.06 7.68
CA ASP A 73 23.16 1.38 6.94
C ASP A 73 23.35 0.41 5.75
N GLY A 74 22.99 0.86 4.54
CA GLY A 74 23.02 0.04 3.32
C GLY A 74 21.99 -1.10 3.26
N GLN A 75 21.02 -1.18 4.19
CA GLN A 75 19.99 -2.23 4.16
C GLN A 75 18.99 -1.94 3.04
N ARG A 76 18.75 -2.95 2.19
CA ARG A 76 17.88 -2.84 1.01
C ARG A 76 16.71 -3.80 1.11
N ILE A 77 15.55 -3.32 0.71
CA ILE A 77 14.35 -4.14 0.44
C ILE A 77 14.18 -4.22 -1.07
N TYR A 78 13.84 -5.40 -1.59
CA TYR A 78 13.71 -5.64 -3.02
C TYR A 78 12.24 -5.60 -3.42
N LEU A 79 11.88 -4.68 -4.30
CA LEU A 79 10.55 -4.56 -4.91
C LEU A 79 10.54 -5.26 -6.26
N VAL A 80 9.54 -6.09 -6.51
CA VAL A 80 9.25 -6.66 -7.83
C VAL A 80 8.00 -6.01 -8.40
N THR A 81 8.14 -5.37 -9.56
CA THR A 81 7.04 -4.70 -10.27
C THR A 81 7.43 -4.44 -11.74
N THR A 82 6.51 -3.90 -12.54
CA THR A 82 6.80 -3.48 -13.93
C THR A 82 7.31 -2.05 -13.98
N TYR A 83 8.00 -1.67 -15.07
CA TYR A 83 8.50 -0.30 -15.23
C TYR A 83 7.39 0.75 -15.22
N ALA A 84 6.28 0.49 -15.91
CA ALA A 84 5.13 1.39 -15.94
C ALA A 84 4.55 1.61 -14.54
N GLN A 85 4.42 0.52 -13.76
CA GLN A 85 3.88 0.59 -12.40
C GLN A 85 4.83 1.34 -11.46
N LEU A 86 6.13 1.07 -11.54
CA LEU A 86 7.11 1.82 -10.76
C LEU A 86 7.06 3.30 -11.09
N TRP A 87 7.10 3.65 -12.39
CA TRP A 87 7.12 5.04 -12.84
C TRP A 87 5.90 5.83 -12.40
N PHE A 88 4.71 5.21 -12.44
CA PHE A 88 3.47 5.84 -11.99
C PHE A 88 3.55 6.29 -10.52
N TYR A 89 4.05 5.43 -9.62
CA TYR A 89 4.19 5.78 -8.21
C TYR A 89 5.44 6.61 -7.92
N TYR A 90 6.50 6.46 -8.70
CA TYR A 90 7.75 7.20 -8.50
C TYR A 90 7.62 8.66 -8.94
N LYS A 91 6.96 8.93 -10.08
CA LYS A 91 6.75 10.29 -10.62
C LYS A 91 5.83 11.14 -9.75
N SER A 92 4.89 10.52 -9.05
CA SER A 92 3.87 11.22 -8.24
C SER A 92 4.39 11.70 -6.89
N ARG A 93 5.71 11.69 -6.69
CA ARG A 93 6.40 11.97 -5.43
C ARG A 93 7.29 13.19 -5.58
#